data_AF-M5RFN8-F1
#
_entry.id   AF-M5RFN8-F1
#
_cell.length_a   1.000
_cell.length_b   1.000
_cell.length_c   1.000
_cell.angle_alpha   90.00
_cell.angle_beta   90.00
_cell.angle_gamma   90.00
#
_symmetry.space_group_name_H-M   'P 1'
#
loop_
_entity.id
_entity.type
_entity.pdbx_description
1 polymer ?
#
loop_
_entity_poly.entity_id
_entity_poly.type
_entity_poly.pdbx_seq_one_letter_code
_entity_poly.pdbx_strand_id
1 'polypeptide(L)'
;MPNANAQQQAPRRTRPHSMSAIELPGQNLTLEETLRVMDVAREMRDQRETAEEMFRHDDVRTNLRKKLMRAAQLSGDNVTEAEIDAAIDQYMSTLHTYEDPEPGLKSFIAHCWVWRDRILYGAGTLAAASGLLWYLFA
;
A
#
# COMPACT_ATOMS: atom_id res chain seq x y z
N MET A 1 -71.02 16.41 22.61
CA MET A 1 -70.59 17.83 22.65
C MET A 1 -71.24 18.46 23.88
N PRO A 2 -70.56 19.23 24.76
CA PRO A 2 -69.49 20.23 24.56
C PRO A 2 -68.29 20.03 25.52
N ASN A 3 -67.49 21.04 25.88
CA ASN A 3 -66.26 21.53 25.22
C ASN A 3 -65.30 22.09 26.30
N ALA A 4 -63.99 22.22 25.97
CA ALA A 4 -63.01 23.21 26.45
C ALA A 4 -62.27 23.12 27.82
N ASN A 5 -60.94 22.94 27.70
CA ASN A 5 -59.80 23.64 28.33
C ASN A 5 -59.71 23.84 29.87
N ALA A 6 -58.64 23.27 30.45
CA ALA A 6 -57.79 23.98 31.40
C ALA A 6 -56.34 23.48 31.30
N GLN A 7 -55.45 24.39 30.87
CA GLN A 7 -53.99 24.26 30.85
C GLN A 7 -53.41 24.16 32.27
N GLN A 8 -52.29 23.46 32.41
CA GLN A 8 -51.22 23.86 33.34
C GLN A 8 -49.85 23.49 32.76
N GLN A 9 -49.16 24.53 32.29
CA GLN A 9 -47.78 24.52 31.79
C GLN A 9 -46.80 24.64 32.96
N ALA A 10 -45.76 23.80 32.99
CA ALA A 10 -44.60 23.98 33.85
C ALA A 10 -43.48 24.76 33.12
N PRO A 11 -42.70 25.62 33.80
CA PRO A 11 -41.79 26.56 33.15
C PRO A 11 -40.49 25.88 32.70
N ARG A 12 -40.15 25.99 31.41
CA ARG A 12 -38.79 25.68 30.92
C ARG A 12 -37.84 26.83 31.28
N ARG A 13 -36.96 26.59 32.24
CA ARG A 13 -35.81 27.46 32.53
C ARG A 13 -34.72 27.20 31.49
N THR A 14 -34.48 28.15 30.61
CA THR A 14 -33.25 28.27 29.84
C THR A 14 -32.19 28.93 30.73
N ARG A 15 -31.02 28.33 30.92
CA ARG A 15 -29.79 29.09 31.19
C ARG A 15 -28.55 28.48 30.52
N PRO A 16 -27.61 29.31 30.07
CA PRO A 16 -26.57 28.93 29.11
C PRO A 16 -25.15 28.88 29.74
N HIS A 17 -24.21 28.35 28.95
CA HIS A 17 -22.72 28.44 29.04
C HIS A 17 -21.99 27.65 30.13
N SER A 18 -21.05 26.79 29.70
CA SER A 18 -19.62 27.01 29.96
C SER A 18 -18.75 25.99 29.19
N MET A 19 -17.83 26.50 28.36
CA MET A 19 -16.70 25.74 27.83
C MET A 19 -15.72 25.47 28.97
N SER A 20 -15.79 24.32 29.65
CA SER A 20 -14.75 23.90 30.62
C SER A 20 -14.86 22.41 30.95
N ALA A 21 -14.55 21.54 30.00
CA ALA A 21 -13.99 20.20 30.26
C ALA A 21 -13.70 19.55 28.91
N ILE A 22 -12.43 19.48 28.53
CA ILE A 22 -12.02 18.46 27.56
C ILE A 22 -12.05 17.14 28.34
N GLU A 23 -13.22 16.51 28.39
CA GLU A 23 -13.35 15.12 28.82
C GLU A 23 -12.72 14.24 27.73
N LEU A 24 -11.78 13.39 28.15
CA LEU A 24 -11.19 12.37 27.28
C LEU A 24 -12.32 11.51 26.69
N PRO A 25 -12.30 11.20 25.38
CA PRO A 25 -13.34 10.39 24.76
C PRO A 25 -13.25 8.98 25.32
N GLY A 26 -14.18 8.61 26.20
CA GLY A 26 -14.21 7.29 26.83
C GLY A 26 -14.99 7.16 28.14
N GLN A 27 -15.51 8.24 28.73
CA GLN A 27 -16.04 8.14 30.10
C GLN A 27 -17.46 7.55 30.21
N ASN A 28 -18.27 7.47 29.15
CA ASN A 28 -19.57 6.77 29.14
C ASN A 28 -19.97 6.36 27.71
N LEU A 29 -19.15 5.54 27.04
CA LEU A 29 -19.57 4.96 25.76
C LEU A 29 -20.55 3.81 26.05
N THR A 30 -21.72 3.84 25.39
CA THR A 30 -22.62 2.69 25.42
C THR A 30 -21.93 1.49 24.77
N LEU A 31 -22.30 0.26 25.18
CA LEU A 31 -21.67 -0.97 24.67
C LEU A 31 -21.71 -1.03 23.13
N GLU A 32 -22.78 -0.51 22.54
CA GLU A 32 -22.99 -0.41 21.09
C GLU A 32 -22.01 0.57 20.41
N GLU A 33 -21.73 1.70 21.05
CA GLU A 33 -20.75 2.68 20.56
C GLU A 33 -19.33 2.15 20.62
N THR A 34 -19.01 1.37 21.64
CA THR A 34 -17.69 0.72 21.77
C THR A 34 -17.47 -0.30 20.65
N LEU A 35 -18.49 -1.10 20.32
CA LEU A 35 -18.43 -2.03 19.20
C LEU A 35 -18.30 -1.30 17.86
N ARG A 36 -19.03 -0.20 17.66
CA ARG A 36 -18.93 0.62 16.44
C ARG A 36 -17.54 1.25 16.27
N VAL A 37 -16.90 1.70 17.35
CA VAL A 37 -15.52 2.20 17.32
C VAL A 37 -14.52 1.08 17.02
N MET A 38 -14.75 -0.14 17.51
CA MET A 38 -13.92 -1.31 17.19
C MET A 38 -14.07 -1.76 15.74
N ASP A 39 -15.27 -1.68 15.16
CA ASP A 39 -15.50 -1.98 13.75
C ASP A 39 -14.81 -0.95 12.84
N VAL A 40 -14.87 0.34 13.19
CA VAL A 40 -14.11 1.41 12.49
C VAL A 40 -12.60 1.23 12.67
N ALA A 41 -12.14 0.81 13.84
CA ALA A 41 -10.72 0.53 14.07
C ALA A 41 -10.23 -0.71 13.29
N ARG A 42 -11.11 -1.68 13.04
CA ARG A 42 -10.81 -2.86 12.20
C ARG A 42 -10.79 -2.48 10.72
N GLU A 43 -11.76 -1.69 10.27
CA GLU A 43 -11.77 -1.14 8.91
C GLU A 43 -10.52 -0.27 8.64
N MET A 44 -10.11 0.57 9.59
CA MET A 44 -8.87 1.36 9.52
C MET A 44 -7.60 0.49 9.60
N ARG A 45 -7.68 -0.73 10.14
CA ARG A 45 -6.56 -1.68 10.18
C ARG A 45 -6.43 -2.44 8.87
N ASP A 46 -7.54 -2.85 8.26
CA ASP A 46 -7.55 -3.54 6.96
C ASP A 46 -7.12 -2.58 5.83
N GLN A 47 -7.39 -1.27 5.96
CA GLN A 47 -6.89 -0.26 5.02
C GLN A 47 -5.39 0.07 5.15
N ARG A 48 -4.65 -0.51 6.12
CA ARG A 48 -3.18 -0.31 6.21
C ARG A 48 -2.41 -1.06 5.14
N GLU A 49 -2.94 -2.14 4.57
CA GLU A 49 -2.21 -2.90 3.54
C GLU A 49 -2.18 -2.21 2.17
N THR A 50 -3.01 -1.20 1.90
CA THR A 50 -3.09 -0.56 0.57
C THR A 50 -2.57 0.89 0.54
N ALA A 51 -2.13 1.45 1.67
CA ALA A 51 -1.53 2.79 1.73
C ALA A 51 0.00 2.79 1.95
N GLU A 52 0.61 1.64 2.24
CA GLU A 52 2.04 1.54 2.61
C GLU A 52 3.01 1.43 1.41
N GLU A 53 2.53 1.29 0.18
CA GLU A 53 3.40 1.20 -1.02
C GLU A 53 3.83 2.55 -1.59
N MET A 54 3.14 3.66 -1.28
CA MET A 54 3.51 4.99 -1.80
C MET A 54 4.30 5.85 -0.79
N PHE A 55 4.38 5.45 0.48
CA PHE A 55 5.00 6.26 1.56
C PHE A 55 6.39 5.81 2.03
N ARG A 56 7.02 4.82 1.37
CA ARG A 56 8.26 4.20 1.89
C ARG A 56 9.59 4.70 1.30
N HIS A 57 9.61 5.69 0.42
CA HIS A 57 10.91 6.18 -0.09
C HIS A 57 11.65 7.06 0.92
N ASP A 58 10.97 8.03 1.55
CA ASP A 58 11.63 8.99 2.48
C ASP A 58 11.94 8.38 3.85
N ASP A 59 11.10 7.45 4.31
CA ASP A 59 11.30 6.76 5.60
C ASP A 59 12.45 5.76 5.56
N VAL A 60 12.73 5.15 4.41
CA VAL A 60 13.83 4.19 4.24
C VAL A 60 15.18 4.90 4.36
N ARG A 61 15.35 6.08 3.74
CA ARG A 61 16.58 6.89 3.86
C ARG A 61 16.85 7.27 5.32
N THR A 62 15.82 7.77 6.01
CA THR A 62 15.94 8.23 7.40
C THR A 62 16.24 7.08 8.36
N ASN A 63 15.63 5.92 8.15
CA ASN A 63 15.89 4.72 8.94
C ASN A 63 17.31 4.18 8.70
N LEU A 64 17.77 4.18 7.45
CA LEU A 64 19.10 3.71 7.07
C LEU A 64 20.20 4.59 7.66
N ARG A 65 20.05 5.93 7.58
CA ARG A 65 20.94 6.90 8.25
C ARG A 65 21.08 6.61 9.74
N LYS A 66 19.95 6.44 10.44
CA LYS A 66 19.92 6.19 11.89
C LYS A 66 20.62 4.87 12.26
N LYS A 67 20.49 3.84 11.44
CA LYS A 67 21.16 2.54 11.64
C LYS A 67 22.67 2.64 11.40
N LEU A 68 23.09 3.34 10.34
CA LEU A 68 24.49 3.52 10.00
C LEU A 68 25.23 4.39 11.04
N MET A 69 24.62 5.48 11.51
CA MET A 69 25.18 6.28 12.62
C MET A 69 25.37 5.45 13.89
N ARG A 70 24.38 4.62 14.25
CA ARG A 70 24.47 3.75 15.43
C ARG A 70 25.57 2.69 15.27
N ALA A 71 25.72 2.13 14.07
CA ALA A 71 26.77 1.16 13.76
C ALA A 71 28.17 1.79 13.80
N ALA A 72 28.35 2.99 13.25
CA ALA A 72 29.60 3.74 13.30
C ALA A 72 30.02 4.07 14.75
N GLN A 73 29.06 4.49 15.59
CA GLN A 73 29.30 4.74 17.01
C GLN A 73 29.73 3.48 17.78
N LEU A 74 29.13 2.32 17.46
CA LEU A 74 29.49 1.03 18.07
C LEU A 74 30.85 0.51 17.57
N SER A 75 31.21 0.81 16.32
CA SER A 75 32.47 0.39 15.70
C SER A 75 33.65 1.31 16.01
N GLY A 76 33.41 2.47 16.64
CA GLY A 76 34.44 3.47 16.93
C GLY A 76 34.99 4.18 15.70
N ASP A 77 34.26 4.12 14.58
CA ASP A 77 34.69 4.68 13.30
C ASP A 77 34.20 6.13 13.18
N ASN A 78 35.10 7.06 12.83
CA ASN A 78 34.77 8.49 12.73
C ASN A 78 34.17 8.79 11.37
N VAL A 79 32.92 8.38 11.16
CA VAL A 79 32.18 8.65 9.93
C VAL A 79 31.31 9.89 10.13
N THR A 80 31.43 10.86 9.23
CA THR A 80 30.63 12.08 9.26
C THR A 80 29.22 11.85 8.72
N GLU A 81 28.25 12.64 9.17
CA GLU A 81 26.86 12.55 8.66
C GLU A 81 26.79 12.74 7.13
N ALA A 82 27.67 13.59 6.59
CA ALA A 82 27.77 13.84 5.15
C ALA A 82 28.27 12.62 4.35
N GLU A 83 29.22 11.86 4.90
CA GLU A 83 29.73 10.63 4.27
C GLU A 83 28.67 9.52 4.28
N ILE A 84 27.92 9.40 5.39
CA ILE A 84 26.82 8.44 5.49
C ILE A 84 25.73 8.78 4.46
N ASP A 85 25.39 10.06 4.31
CA ASP A 85 24.38 10.49 3.34
C ASP A 85 24.82 10.26 1.89
N ALA A 86 26.08 10.55 1.57
CA ALA A 86 26.63 10.28 0.24
C ALA A 86 26.61 8.77 -0.08
N ALA A 87 26.93 7.92 0.89
CA ALA A 87 26.88 6.47 0.73
C ALA A 87 25.44 5.95 0.54
N ILE A 88 24.46 6.52 1.26
CA ILE A 88 23.05 6.17 1.10
C ILE A 88 22.54 6.58 -0.29
N ASP A 89 22.91 7.76 -0.76
CA ASP A 89 22.52 8.25 -2.09
C ASP A 89 23.07 7.33 -3.20
N GLN A 90 24.34 6.91 -3.10
CA GLN A 90 24.95 5.95 -4.03
C GLN A 90 24.29 4.56 -3.98
N TYR A 91 23.88 4.10 -2.80
CA TYR A 91 23.16 2.84 -2.63
C TYR A 91 21.76 2.90 -3.25
N MET A 92 21.02 3.97 -2.98
CA MET A 92 19.68 4.20 -3.52
C MET A 92 19.70 4.36 -5.04
N SER A 93 20.72 5.01 -5.61
CA SER A 93 20.86 5.14 -7.07
C SER A 93 21.11 3.79 -7.75
N THR A 94 21.76 2.85 -7.06
CA THR A 94 22.07 1.53 -7.59
C THR A 94 20.89 0.56 -7.47
N LEU A 95 19.99 0.78 -6.50
CA LEU A 95 18.85 -0.11 -6.19
C LEU A 95 17.88 -0.35 -7.37
N HIS A 96 17.84 0.58 -8.32
CA HIS A 96 16.97 0.50 -9.50
C HIS A 96 17.71 0.07 -10.77
N THR A 97 18.90 -0.52 -10.62
CA THR A 97 19.62 -1.07 -11.77
C THR A 97 18.98 -2.39 -12.17
N TYR A 98 18.36 -2.39 -13.35
CA TYR A 98 17.88 -3.60 -13.99
C TYR A 98 19.09 -4.47 -14.36
N GLU A 99 19.15 -5.66 -13.78
CA GLU A 99 20.14 -6.68 -14.15
C GLU A 99 19.49 -7.59 -15.18
N ASP A 100 19.96 -7.51 -16.43
CA ASP A 100 19.49 -8.37 -17.50
C ASP A 100 19.77 -9.84 -17.13
N PRO A 101 18.78 -10.76 -17.22
CA PRO A 101 19.03 -12.16 -16.97
C PRO A 101 20.05 -12.70 -17.98
N GLU A 102 21.05 -13.45 -17.50
CA GLU A 102 22.05 -14.05 -18.38
C GLU A 102 21.37 -14.76 -19.56
N PRO A 103 21.76 -14.45 -20.81
CA PRO A 103 21.15 -15.05 -21.98
C PRO A 103 21.43 -16.56 -21.99
N GLY A 104 20.41 -17.35 -21.67
CA GLY A 104 20.51 -18.79 -21.56
C GLY A 104 19.22 -19.52 -21.96
N LEU A 105 19.27 -20.84 -22.03
CA LEU A 105 18.14 -21.70 -22.43
C LEU A 105 16.87 -21.43 -21.60
N LYS A 106 17.01 -21.07 -20.31
CA LYS A 106 15.88 -20.70 -19.45
C LYS A 106 15.19 -19.42 -19.93
N SER A 107 15.96 -18.39 -20.31
CA SER A 107 15.41 -17.14 -20.86
C SER A 107 14.75 -17.40 -22.22
N PHE A 108 15.32 -18.27 -23.07
CA PHE A 108 14.72 -18.63 -24.34
C PHE A 108 13.38 -19.38 -24.19
N ILE A 109 13.29 -20.34 -23.25
CA ILE A 109 12.03 -21.03 -22.95
C ILE A 109 11.00 -20.05 -22.39
N ALA A 110 11.41 -19.11 -21.53
CA ALA A 110 10.53 -18.06 -21.02
C ALA A 110 9.98 -17.17 -22.15
N HIS A 111 10.84 -16.75 -23.09
CA HIS A 111 10.41 -16.00 -24.28
C HIS A 111 9.47 -16.83 -25.17
N CYS A 112 9.76 -18.11 -25.38
CA CYS A 112 8.88 -19.02 -26.10
C CYS A 112 7.50 -19.16 -25.43
N TRP A 113 7.45 -19.16 -24.10
CA TRP A 113 6.19 -19.26 -23.36
C TRP A 113 5.34 -18.00 -23.48
N VAL A 114 5.96 -16.81 -23.35
CA VAL A 114 5.26 -15.53 -23.54
C VAL A 114 4.73 -15.41 -24.97
N TRP A 115 5.47 -15.92 -25.96
CA TRP A 115 5.08 -15.88 -27.37
C TRP A 115 4.32 -17.12 -27.85
N ARG A 116 3.83 -17.97 -26.95
CA ARG A 116 3.22 -19.28 -27.30
C ARG A 116 2.14 -19.16 -28.37
N ASP A 117 1.26 -18.16 -28.27
CA ASP A 117 0.15 -18.00 -29.20
C ASP A 117 0.68 -17.65 -30.59
N ARG A 118 1.69 -16.77 -30.66
CA ARG A 118 2.33 -16.37 -31.92
C ARG A 118 3.10 -17.51 -32.57
N ILE A 119 3.77 -18.35 -31.77
CA ILE A 119 4.42 -19.57 -32.25
C ILE A 119 3.40 -20.57 -32.78
N LEU A 120 2.25 -20.72 -32.09
CA LEU A 120 1.21 -21.67 -32.47
C LEU A 120 0.50 -21.27 -33.77
N TYR A 121 0.18 -19.98 -33.93
CA TYR A 121 -0.33 -19.45 -35.21
C TYR A 121 0.71 -19.54 -36.32
N GLY A 122 1.99 -19.24 -36.03
CA GLY A 122 3.08 -19.38 -36.99
C GLY A 122 3.24 -20.83 -37.47
N ALA A 123 3.30 -21.78 -36.54
CA ALA A 123 3.40 -23.20 -36.86
C ALA A 123 2.17 -23.70 -37.63
N GLY A 124 0.97 -23.30 -37.20
CA GLY A 124 -0.29 -23.68 -37.85
C GLY A 124 -0.39 -23.16 -39.28
N THR A 125 -0.03 -21.90 -39.52
CA THR A 125 -0.03 -21.31 -40.88
C THR A 125 0.99 -21.98 -41.79
N LEU A 126 2.18 -22.29 -41.27
CA LEU A 126 3.24 -22.95 -42.03
C LEU A 126 2.86 -24.40 -42.38
N ALA A 127 2.26 -25.12 -41.43
CA ALA A 127 1.73 -26.47 -41.66
C ALA A 127 0.57 -26.47 -42.68
N ALA A 128 -0.37 -25.52 -42.56
CA ALA A 128 -1.48 -25.38 -43.49
C ALA A 128 -0.99 -25.05 -44.91
N ALA A 129 -0.07 -24.09 -45.04
CA ALA A 129 0.52 -23.74 -46.34
C ALA A 129 1.26 -24.92 -46.98
N SER A 130 2.04 -25.66 -46.19
CA SER A 130 2.78 -26.84 -46.66
C SER A 130 1.82 -27.96 -47.10
N GLY A 131 0.78 -28.24 -46.32
CA GLY A 131 -0.24 -29.23 -46.67
C GLY A 131 -1.03 -28.85 -47.93
N LEU A 132 -1.34 -27.56 -48.09
CA LEU A 132 -2.06 -27.05 -49.26
C LEU A 132 -1.17 -27.12 -50.52
N LEU A 133 0.11 -26.74 -50.40
CA LEU A 133 1.09 -26.92 -51.47
C LEU A 133 1.23 -28.38 -51.88
N TRP A 134 1.37 -29.29 -50.92
CA TRP A 134 1.45 -30.72 -51.20
C TRP A 134 0.19 -31.21 -51.92
N TYR A 135 -1.00 -30.85 -51.43
CA TYR A 135 -2.26 -31.23 -52.06
C TYR A 135 -2.42 -30.73 -53.50
N LEU A 136 -1.87 -29.57 -53.83
CA LEU A 136 -1.93 -29.02 -55.20
C LEU A 136 -0.94 -29.67 -56.17
N PHE A 137 0.16 -30.25 -55.66
CA PHE A 137 1.22 -30.84 -56.47
C PHE A 137 1.28 -32.39 -56.40
N ALA A 138 0.45 -33.02 -55.57
CA ALA A 138 0.26 -34.46 -55.48
C ALA A 138 -0.92 -34.92 -56.35
#